data_AF-V6LQS1-F1
#
_entry.id   AF-V6LQS1-F1
#
_cell.length_a   1.000
_cell.length_b   1.000
_cell.length_c   1.000
_cell.angle_alpha   90.00
_cell.angle_beta   90.00
_cell.angle_gamma   90.00
#
_symmetry.space_group_name_H-M   'P 1'
#
loop_
_entity.id
_entity.type
_entity.pdbx_description
1 polymer ?
#
loop_
_entity_poly.entity_id
_entity_poly.type
_entity_poly.pdbx_seq_one_letter_code
_entity_poly.pdbx_strand_id
1 'polypeptide(L)'
;MNLIVDKIDENSRQVLVQTRTYADRTQDHFIQSIITEEKQFLLKNVNKVINKQTHIESYSVQYALACDHEVSGAFYVCKVCKNLTSCRRCHNETYDHKFEYFQIACKFCAKTQQMGKICINCDQVLASQICQFCPLLTSIEPVIKPLFHCISCNTCRIGKKNDFQHCNNCDKCIKKSNFATHNCVKISGNCPICLDEMSQNCQILHCGHQIHVFCFKNYGKLTCPICLKIGICGERREKWKLKQIRKRQFFMFKMQNCKALCRECEREFYGVFSSNCGVWCANCQCFNCQVVGDAKDGEAIEGGDFRSVSLDSVNTFIDRNFTPKESYKMIEMNNFRNEAELLEMAQFLNEYMIILMNQGKAIK
;
A
#
# COMPACT_ATOMS: atom_id res chain seq x y z
N MET A 1 25.00 38.20 1.66
CA MET A 1 24.79 36.74 1.54
C MET A 1 23.86 36.14 2.61
N ASN A 2 23.15 36.93 3.44
CA ASN A 2 22.37 36.43 4.58
C ASN A 2 20.87 36.77 4.54
N LEU A 3 20.18 36.63 3.40
CA LEU A 3 18.74 36.96 3.30
C LEU A 3 17.87 35.89 2.63
N ILE A 4 18.40 34.70 2.34
CA ILE A 4 17.65 33.63 1.62
C ILE A 4 17.63 32.31 2.39
N VAL A 5 18.31 32.20 3.53
CA VAL A 5 18.20 31.01 4.40
C VAL A 5 16.82 30.96 5.07
N ASP A 6 16.19 32.12 5.31
CA ASP A 6 14.91 32.22 6.03
C ASP A 6 13.67 31.92 5.15
N LYS A 7 13.86 31.62 3.85
CA LYS A 7 12.79 31.18 2.93
C LYS A 7 13.07 29.82 2.29
N ILE A 8 14.03 29.07 2.84
CA ILE A 8 14.14 27.65 2.55
C ILE A 8 12.93 27.00 3.23
N ASP A 9 11.94 26.60 2.42
CA ASP A 9 10.77 25.81 2.83
C ASP A 9 11.17 24.81 3.93
N GLU A 10 10.55 24.91 5.12
CA GLU A 10 10.77 24.02 6.27
C GLU A 10 10.60 22.53 5.89
N ASN A 11 10.01 22.23 4.72
CA ASN A 11 9.87 20.89 4.16
C ASN A 11 11.08 20.37 3.37
N SER A 12 12.11 21.18 3.10
CA SER A 12 13.32 20.71 2.43
C SER A 12 14.27 20.03 3.42
N ARG A 13 14.10 18.72 3.58
CA ARG A 13 14.91 17.90 4.48
C ARG A 13 16.22 17.52 3.77
N GLN A 14 17.33 17.56 4.51
CA GLN A 14 18.51 16.80 4.12
C GLN A 14 18.17 15.33 4.34
N VAL A 15 18.01 14.56 3.27
CA VAL A 15 17.73 13.12 3.36
C VAL A 15 18.94 12.32 2.94
N LEU A 16 19.14 11.19 3.62
CA LEU A 16 20.20 10.26 3.31
C LEU A 16 19.82 9.41 2.11
N VAL A 17 20.70 9.42 1.13
CA VAL A 17 20.56 8.70 -0.13
C VAL A 17 21.67 7.66 -0.20
N GLN A 18 21.30 6.38 -0.35
CA GLN A 18 22.27 5.29 -0.51
C GLN A 18 22.61 5.14 -2.00
N THR A 19 23.87 5.39 -2.37
CA THR A 19 24.39 5.21 -3.72
C THR A 19 25.26 3.96 -3.81
N ARG A 20 24.98 3.03 -4.73
CA ARG A 20 25.78 1.82 -5.01
C ARG A 20 26.64 2.05 -6.25
N THR A 21 27.94 1.75 -6.15
CA THR A 21 28.91 1.86 -7.26
C THR A 21 29.63 0.54 -7.50
N TYR A 22 29.92 0.21 -8.76
CA TYR A 22 30.71 -0.97 -9.17
C TYR A 22 32.08 -0.56 -9.68
N ALA A 23 33.10 -1.38 -9.39
CA ALA A 23 34.51 -1.06 -9.66
C ALA A 23 34.96 -1.20 -11.12
N ASP A 24 34.15 -1.76 -12.03
CA ASP A 24 34.54 -2.00 -13.42
C ASP A 24 33.55 -1.40 -14.42
N ARG A 25 34.03 -0.37 -15.13
CA ARG A 25 33.39 0.47 -16.17
C ARG A 25 32.43 1.52 -15.63
N THR A 26 32.77 2.79 -15.91
CA THR A 26 31.96 4.03 -15.80
C THR A 26 31.07 4.11 -14.55
N GLN A 27 31.37 5.03 -13.63
CA GLN A 27 30.57 5.32 -12.43
C GLN A 27 29.05 5.27 -12.69
N ASP A 28 28.42 4.12 -12.48
CA ASP A 28 26.98 3.96 -12.46
C ASP A 28 26.55 4.23 -11.01
N HIS A 29 25.98 5.40 -10.71
CA HIS A 29 25.53 5.73 -9.36
C HIS A 29 24.11 5.22 -9.13
N PHE A 30 23.95 4.10 -8.43
CA PHE A 30 22.64 3.54 -8.09
C PHE A 30 22.08 4.08 -6.75
N ILE A 31 21.16 5.05 -6.78
CA ILE A 31 20.36 5.48 -5.61
C ILE A 31 19.32 4.43 -5.19
N GLN A 32 19.52 3.74 -4.06
CA GLN A 32 18.52 2.89 -3.42
C GLN A 32 17.81 3.62 -2.26
N SER A 33 16.66 4.24 -2.56
CA SER A 33 15.67 4.75 -1.59
C SER A 33 16.09 5.92 -0.68
N ILE A 34 15.09 6.70 -0.26
CA ILE A 34 15.21 7.71 0.81
C ILE A 34 15.25 6.95 2.14
N ILE A 35 16.33 7.12 2.91
CA ILE A 35 16.53 6.46 4.20
C ILE A 35 16.12 7.43 5.31
N THR A 36 15.10 7.07 6.09
CA THR A 36 14.75 7.75 7.35
C THR A 36 15.74 7.35 8.45
N GLU A 37 15.89 8.17 9.50
CA GLU A 37 16.83 7.92 10.60
C GLU A 37 16.67 6.51 11.22
N GLU A 38 15.45 5.99 11.35
CA GLU A 38 15.17 4.65 11.86
C GLU A 38 15.77 3.52 11.00
N LYS A 39 15.85 3.69 9.67
CA LYS A 39 16.46 2.70 8.76
C LYS A 39 17.99 2.67 8.86
N GLN A 40 18.64 3.70 9.41
CA GLN A 40 20.09 3.71 9.62
C GLN A 40 20.54 2.59 10.55
N PHE A 41 19.73 2.28 11.58
CA PHE A 41 20.04 1.23 12.56
C PHE A 41 20.07 -0.16 11.94
N LEU A 42 19.21 -0.42 10.96
CA LEU A 42 19.14 -1.70 10.25
C LEU A 42 20.30 -1.88 9.27
N LEU A 43 20.72 -0.82 8.56
CA LEU A 43 21.79 -0.89 7.56
C LEU A 43 23.19 -1.04 8.17
N LYS A 44 23.43 -0.54 9.39
CA LYS A 44 24.69 -0.79 10.13
C LYS A 44 24.96 -2.28 10.34
N ASN A 45 23.94 -3.14 10.28
CA ASN A 45 24.05 -4.58 10.48
C ASN A 45 24.13 -5.40 9.17
N VAL A 46 24.05 -4.78 7.99
CA VAL A 46 24.12 -5.49 6.68
C VAL A 46 25.56 -5.65 6.17
N ASN A 47 26.56 -5.09 6.85
CA ASN A 47 27.98 -5.19 6.47
C ASN A 47 28.65 -6.54 6.80
N LYS A 48 27.90 -7.63 6.94
CA LYS A 48 28.49 -8.97 7.03
C LYS A 48 27.82 -9.91 6.03
N VAL A 49 28.71 -10.58 5.29
CA VAL A 49 28.48 -11.60 4.26
C VAL A 49 28.27 -11.00 2.87
N ILE A 50 29.37 -10.96 2.09
CA ILE A 50 29.48 -11.64 0.79
C ILE A 50 30.97 -11.90 0.56
N ASN A 51 31.33 -13.16 0.33
CA ASN A 51 32.64 -13.55 -0.18
C ASN A 51 32.46 -14.63 -1.24
N LYS A 52 32.58 -14.24 -2.52
CA LYS A 52 33.37 -14.90 -3.59
C LYS A 52 33.02 -14.26 -4.95
N GLN A 53 34.09 -13.84 -5.66
CA GLN A 53 34.16 -13.08 -6.92
C GLN A 53 33.91 -11.56 -6.76
N THR A 54 34.96 -10.79 -7.00
CA THR A 54 35.13 -9.38 -6.61
C THR A 54 34.29 -8.42 -7.43
N HIS A 55 32.97 -8.41 -7.21
CA HIS A 55 32.17 -7.20 -7.34
C HIS A 55 32.25 -6.47 -6.00
N ILE A 56 33.16 -5.50 -5.88
CA ILE A 56 33.14 -4.59 -4.73
C ILE A 56 31.99 -3.62 -4.95
N GLU A 57 30.87 -3.92 -4.32
CA GLU A 57 29.74 -3.00 -4.21
C GLU A 57 30.00 -2.06 -3.04
N SER A 58 30.47 -0.86 -3.34
CA SER A 58 30.55 0.19 -2.32
C SER A 58 29.24 0.95 -2.27
N TYR A 59 28.72 1.10 -1.05
CA TYR A 59 27.56 1.93 -0.77
C TYR A 59 28.04 3.20 -0.08
N SER A 60 27.78 4.36 -0.66
CA SER A 60 28.00 5.64 0.00
C SER A 60 26.66 6.26 0.39
N VAL A 61 26.64 6.92 1.54
CA VAL A 61 25.48 7.63 2.03
C VAL A 61 25.76 9.12 1.85
N GLN A 62 24.92 9.81 1.08
CA GLN A 62 25.06 11.24 0.83
C GLN A 62 23.84 11.99 1.33
N TYR A 63 24.04 13.22 1.81
CA TYR A 63 22.96 14.16 2.08
C TYR A 63 22.50 14.78 0.76
N ALA A 64 21.23 14.59 0.41
CA ALA A 64 20.60 15.29 -0.70
C ALA A 64 19.51 16.21 -0.17
N LEU A 65 19.41 17.41 -0.74
CA LEU A 65 18.28 18.31 -0.52
C LEU A 65 17.07 17.74 -1.28
N ALA A 66 16.19 17.04 -0.58
CA ALA A 66 15.05 16.39 -1.23
C ALA A 66 13.81 16.38 -0.35
N CYS A 67 12.70 15.96 -0.96
CA CYS A 67 11.47 15.68 -0.25
C CYS A 67 11.17 14.19 -0.36
N ASP A 68 10.17 13.71 0.39
CA ASP A 68 9.74 12.31 0.34
C ASP A 68 9.21 11.88 -1.06
N HIS A 69 8.96 12.85 -1.95
CA HIS A 69 8.42 12.60 -3.29
C HIS A 69 9.50 12.42 -4.37
N GLU A 70 10.45 13.35 -4.45
CA GLU A 70 11.49 13.39 -5.49
C GLU A 70 12.78 14.02 -4.94
N VAL A 71 13.91 13.56 -5.49
CA VAL A 71 15.25 14.05 -5.16
C VAL A 71 15.75 14.94 -6.29
N SER A 72 16.13 16.18 -6.00
CA SER A 72 16.59 17.14 -7.02
C SER A 72 17.55 18.17 -6.45
N GLY A 73 18.47 18.67 -7.27
CA GLY A 73 19.31 19.83 -6.94
C GLY A 73 18.61 21.18 -7.14
N ALA A 74 17.31 21.21 -7.47
CA ALA A 74 16.57 22.43 -7.78
C ALA A 74 15.22 22.50 -7.05
N PHE A 75 14.83 23.70 -6.63
CA PHE A 75 13.46 24.04 -6.27
C PHE A 75 12.64 24.37 -7.51
N TYR A 76 11.35 24.12 -7.45
CA TYR A 76 10.37 24.58 -8.41
C TYR A 76 9.83 25.95 -8.01
N VAL A 77 9.62 26.83 -8.98
CA VAL A 77 8.96 28.12 -8.81
C VAL A 77 7.53 27.99 -9.35
N CYS A 78 6.54 28.23 -8.49
CA CYS A 78 5.14 28.25 -8.91
C CYS A 78 4.82 29.54 -9.67
N LYS A 79 4.12 29.45 -10.80
CA LYS A 79 3.70 30.60 -11.60
C LYS A 79 2.69 31.48 -10.87
N VAL A 80 1.80 30.85 -10.08
CA VAL A 80 0.69 31.51 -9.39
C VAL A 80 1.18 32.24 -8.14
N CYS A 81 1.69 31.51 -7.15
CA CYS A 81 2.08 32.08 -5.86
C CYS A 81 3.55 32.55 -5.78
N LYS A 82 4.38 32.28 -6.79
CA LYS A 82 5.83 32.58 -6.84
C LYS A 82 6.67 31.91 -5.75
N ASN A 83 6.09 31.04 -4.93
CA ASN A 83 6.81 30.31 -3.89
C ASN A 83 7.73 29.24 -4.48
N LEU A 84 8.85 29.03 -3.77
CA LEU A 84 9.78 27.94 -3.99
C LEU A 84 9.28 26.68 -3.29
N THR A 85 9.34 25.56 -3.97
CA THR A 85 8.88 24.27 -3.45
C THR A 85 9.76 23.13 -3.95
N SER A 86 9.97 22.11 -3.13
CA SER A 86 10.83 20.97 -3.51
C SER A 86 10.29 20.16 -4.68
N CYS A 87 8.96 20.05 -4.82
CA CYS A 87 8.32 19.42 -5.96
C CYS A 87 6.85 19.86 -6.08
N ARG A 88 6.20 19.51 -7.21
CA ARG A 88 4.78 19.80 -7.42
C ARG A 88 3.84 19.21 -6.35
N ARG A 89 4.21 18.08 -5.72
CA ARG A 89 3.37 17.42 -4.70
C ARG A 89 3.44 18.17 -3.38
N CYS A 90 4.65 18.50 -2.93
CA CYS A 90 4.86 19.35 -1.76
C CYS A 90 4.07 20.67 -1.91
N HIS A 91 4.13 21.30 -3.08
CA HIS A 91 3.31 22.49 -3.32
C HIS A 91 1.81 22.23 -3.10
N ASN A 92 1.25 21.21 -3.75
CA ASN A 92 -0.19 20.93 -3.67
C ASN A 92 -0.64 20.45 -2.29
N GLU A 93 0.29 20.00 -1.44
CA GLU A 93 0.03 19.64 -0.05
C GLU A 93 0.10 20.86 0.88
N THR A 94 0.93 21.85 0.55
CA THR A 94 1.10 23.08 1.35
C THR A 94 0.14 24.20 0.98
N TYR A 95 -0.27 24.29 -0.29
CA TYR A 95 -1.02 25.44 -0.80
C TYR A 95 -2.37 25.04 -1.42
N ASP A 96 -3.39 25.87 -1.23
CA ASP A 96 -4.78 25.66 -1.69
C ASP A 96 -5.00 25.86 -3.21
N HIS A 97 -3.95 25.69 -4.02
CA HIS A 97 -4.04 25.77 -5.48
C HIS A 97 -3.09 24.77 -6.14
N LYS A 98 -3.43 24.38 -7.37
CA LYS A 98 -2.60 23.48 -8.15
C LYS A 98 -1.32 24.18 -8.58
N PHE A 99 -0.21 23.48 -8.46
CA PHE A 99 1.09 23.92 -8.94
C PHE A 99 1.06 24.16 -10.46
N GLU A 100 1.45 25.36 -10.85
CA GLU A 100 1.74 25.71 -12.24
C GLU A 100 3.23 26.01 -12.40
N TYR A 101 3.88 25.35 -13.36
CA TYR A 101 5.32 25.53 -13.57
C TYR A 101 5.64 26.92 -14.11
N PHE A 102 6.66 27.57 -13.53
CA PHE A 102 7.26 28.78 -14.09
C PHE A 102 8.73 28.56 -14.42
N GLN A 103 9.56 28.27 -13.41
CA GLN A 103 11.01 28.12 -13.51
C GLN A 103 11.49 27.14 -12.44
N ILE A 104 12.78 26.81 -12.48
CA ILE A 104 13.48 26.16 -11.37
C ILE A 104 14.49 27.13 -10.75
N ALA A 105 14.80 26.96 -9.46
CA ALA A 105 15.86 27.67 -8.77
C ALA A 105 16.91 26.68 -8.26
N CYS A 106 18.17 26.92 -8.56
CA CYS A 106 19.28 26.10 -8.11
C CYS A 106 19.37 26.11 -6.58
N LYS A 107 19.42 24.93 -5.95
CA LYS A 107 19.55 24.84 -4.49
C LYS A 107 20.93 25.23 -3.97
N PHE A 108 21.95 25.23 -4.83
CA PHE A 108 23.34 25.51 -4.46
C PHE A 108 23.69 27.00 -4.55
N CYS A 109 23.16 27.72 -5.55
CA CYS A 109 23.50 29.13 -5.80
C CYS A 109 22.29 30.05 -5.94
N ALA A 110 21.08 29.55 -5.72
CA ALA A 110 19.80 30.27 -5.83
C ALA A 110 19.46 30.85 -7.21
N LYS A 111 20.28 30.61 -8.25
CA LYS A 111 19.99 31.09 -9.60
C LYS A 111 18.69 30.47 -10.14
N THR A 112 17.77 31.33 -10.58
CA THR A 112 16.57 30.91 -11.32
C THR A 112 16.88 30.70 -12.81
N GLN A 113 16.28 29.66 -13.39
CA GLN A 113 16.47 29.28 -14.78
C GLN A 113 15.30 28.44 -15.31
N GLN A 114 15.25 28.23 -16.61
CA GLN A 114 14.36 27.25 -17.22
C GLN A 114 14.78 25.81 -16.88
N MET A 115 13.87 24.86 -17.07
CA MET A 115 14.10 23.46 -16.77
C MET A 115 15.40 22.96 -17.42
N GLY A 116 16.32 22.44 -16.62
CA GLY A 116 17.62 21.99 -17.08
C GLY A 116 18.28 21.05 -16.10
N LYS A 117 19.14 20.17 -16.62
CA LYS A 117 19.92 19.23 -15.80
C LYS A 117 21.09 19.88 -15.07
N ILE A 118 21.57 21.03 -15.56
CA ILE A 118 22.77 21.70 -15.04
C ILE A 118 22.42 23.16 -14.73
N CYS A 119 22.97 23.69 -13.64
CA CYS A 119 22.79 25.08 -13.29
C CYS A 119 23.55 26.01 -14.24
N ILE A 120 22.89 27.03 -14.79
CA ILE A 120 23.51 27.98 -15.73
C ILE A 120 24.53 28.95 -15.10
N ASN A 121 24.66 28.93 -13.77
CA ASN A 121 25.50 29.89 -13.03
C ASN A 121 26.64 29.22 -12.25
N CYS A 122 26.44 28.00 -11.75
CA CYS A 122 27.44 27.32 -10.93
C CYS A 122 27.77 25.90 -11.42
N ASP A 123 27.27 25.53 -12.60
CA ASP A 123 27.53 24.25 -13.29
C ASP A 123 27.22 22.97 -12.50
N GLN A 124 26.52 23.09 -11.36
CA GLN A 124 26.09 21.96 -10.55
C GLN A 124 25.02 21.14 -11.28
N VAL A 125 25.12 19.83 -11.18
CA VAL A 125 24.12 18.91 -11.72
C VAL A 125 22.87 18.95 -10.84
N LEU A 126 21.79 19.47 -11.40
CA LEU A 126 20.49 19.60 -10.75
C LEU A 126 19.66 18.31 -10.85
N ALA A 127 19.87 17.49 -11.90
CA ALA A 127 19.19 16.22 -12.08
C ALA A 127 19.84 15.30 -13.11
N SER A 128 19.67 14.00 -12.89
CA SER A 128 20.08 12.93 -13.80
C SER A 128 19.03 12.72 -14.90
N GLN A 129 17.74 12.91 -14.60
CA GLN A 129 16.63 12.81 -15.54
C GLN A 129 15.68 14.00 -15.43
N ILE A 130 15.20 14.44 -16.58
CA ILE A 130 14.15 15.45 -16.71
C ILE A 130 13.11 14.95 -17.71
N CYS A 131 11.87 15.39 -17.55
CA CYS A 131 10.87 15.27 -18.60
C CYS A 131 10.74 16.61 -19.32
N GLN A 132 10.65 16.58 -20.66
CA GLN A 132 10.45 17.78 -21.47
C GLN A 132 8.99 18.29 -21.40
N PHE A 133 8.04 17.40 -21.10
CA PHE A 133 6.60 17.72 -21.11
C PHE A 133 6.03 17.95 -19.71
N CYS A 134 6.63 17.33 -18.70
CA CYS A 134 6.18 17.44 -17.32
C CYS A 134 7.15 18.30 -16.52
N PRO A 135 6.70 19.03 -15.48
CA PRO A 135 7.57 19.62 -14.49
C PRO A 135 8.14 18.54 -13.56
N LEU A 136 8.93 17.63 -14.11
CA LEU A 136 9.57 16.51 -13.42
C LEU A 136 11.07 16.56 -13.64
N LEU A 137 11.79 16.59 -12.53
CA LEU A 137 13.23 16.69 -12.44
C LEU A 137 13.66 15.81 -11.27
N THR A 138 14.58 14.87 -11.52
CA THR A 138 15.03 13.93 -10.49
C THR A 138 16.51 13.58 -10.66
N SER A 139 17.25 13.54 -9.55
CA SER A 139 18.65 13.11 -9.46
C SER A 139 18.79 11.59 -9.40
N ILE A 140 17.68 10.84 -9.34
CA ILE A 140 17.71 9.38 -9.45
C ILE A 140 18.13 9.01 -10.86
N GLU A 141 19.12 8.15 -11.04
CA GLU A 141 19.57 7.73 -12.37
C GLU A 141 18.55 6.87 -13.13
N PRO A 142 18.49 6.97 -14.48
CA PRO A 142 17.58 6.19 -15.31
C PRO A 142 17.75 4.68 -15.18
N VAL A 143 18.95 4.19 -14.83
CA VAL A 143 19.21 2.76 -14.63
C VAL A 143 18.47 2.20 -13.41
N ILE A 144 18.20 3.03 -12.40
CA ILE A 144 17.50 2.65 -11.17
C ILE A 144 15.99 2.80 -11.31
N LYS A 145 15.57 4.02 -11.67
CA LYS A 145 14.16 4.42 -11.75
C LYS A 145 13.96 5.01 -13.14
N PRO A 146 13.92 4.18 -14.18
CA PRO A 146 13.67 4.68 -15.53
C PRO A 146 12.32 5.38 -15.52
N LEU A 147 12.27 6.56 -16.13
CA LEU A 147 11.04 7.31 -16.30
C LEU A 147 10.77 7.47 -17.79
N PHE A 148 9.49 7.36 -18.18
CA PHE A 148 9.05 7.71 -19.51
C PHE A 148 7.80 8.57 -19.46
N HIS A 149 7.65 9.48 -20.41
CA HIS A 149 6.41 10.23 -20.58
C HIS A 149 5.46 9.46 -21.51
N CYS A 150 4.22 9.27 -21.07
CA CYS A 150 3.17 8.78 -21.94
C CYS A 150 2.36 9.98 -22.45
N ILE A 151 2.39 10.20 -23.78
CA ILE A 151 1.73 11.31 -24.44
C ILE A 151 0.20 11.24 -24.22
N SER A 152 -0.40 10.07 -24.43
CA SER A 152 -1.85 9.87 -24.25
C SER A 152 -2.31 10.14 -22.81
N CYS A 153 -1.49 9.78 -21.81
CA CYS A 153 -1.79 10.06 -20.41
C CYS A 153 -1.35 11.45 -19.94
N ASN A 154 -0.57 12.17 -20.74
CA ASN A 154 0.10 13.42 -20.38
C ASN A 154 0.81 13.39 -19.00
N THR A 155 1.46 12.27 -18.67
CA THR A 155 2.17 12.12 -17.39
C THR A 155 3.37 11.19 -17.51
N CYS A 156 4.36 11.41 -16.65
CA CYS A 156 5.48 10.49 -16.47
C CYS A 156 5.07 9.23 -15.72
N ARG A 157 5.66 8.10 -16.11
CA ARG A 157 5.50 6.77 -15.53
C ARG A 157 6.86 6.18 -15.20
N ILE A 158 6.89 5.29 -14.20
CA ILE A 158 8.08 4.55 -13.81
C ILE A 158 8.16 3.27 -14.65
N GLY A 159 9.29 3.05 -15.30
CA GLY A 159 9.57 1.93 -16.20
C GLY A 159 10.31 2.35 -17.46
N LYS A 160 10.75 1.38 -18.26
CA LYS A 160 11.23 1.65 -19.62
C LYS A 160 10.03 1.74 -20.56
N LYS A 161 10.01 2.74 -21.46
CA LYS A 161 8.91 2.93 -22.43
C LYS A 161 8.58 1.63 -23.20
N ASN A 162 9.59 0.84 -23.54
CA ASN A 162 9.44 -0.40 -24.31
C ASN A 162 8.69 -1.51 -23.56
N ASP A 163 8.59 -1.44 -22.23
CA ASP A 163 7.93 -2.45 -21.41
C ASP A 163 6.44 -2.17 -21.23
N PHE A 164 5.97 -0.99 -21.66
CA PHE A 164 4.60 -0.52 -21.45
C PHE A 164 3.89 -0.26 -22.77
N GLN A 165 2.57 -0.41 -22.73
CA GLN A 165 1.66 -0.04 -23.79
C GLN A 165 0.49 0.71 -23.18
N HIS A 166 0.10 1.81 -23.81
CA HIS A 166 -1.10 2.55 -23.42
C HIS A 166 -2.33 1.86 -23.99
N CYS A 167 -3.33 1.60 -23.15
CA CYS A 167 -4.60 1.06 -23.56
C CYS A 167 -5.60 2.21 -23.74
N ASN A 168 -5.97 2.51 -24.99
CA ASN A 168 -6.94 3.57 -25.33
C ASN A 168 -8.35 3.30 -24.79
N ASN A 169 -8.68 2.05 -24.43
CA ASN A 169 -10.01 1.71 -23.92
C ASN A 169 -10.16 2.05 -22.42
N CYS A 170 -9.08 1.91 -21.64
CA CYS A 170 -9.11 2.18 -20.19
C CYS A 170 -8.22 3.34 -19.74
N ASP A 171 -7.56 4.04 -20.67
CA ASP A 171 -6.68 5.18 -20.46
C ASP A 171 -5.54 4.94 -19.46
N LYS A 172 -5.05 3.69 -19.40
CA LYS A 172 -3.95 3.25 -18.52
C LYS A 172 -2.73 2.77 -19.31
N CYS A 173 -1.54 3.06 -18.78
CA CYS A 173 -0.31 2.42 -19.22
C CYS A 173 -0.15 1.07 -18.53
N ILE A 174 -0.20 -0.01 -19.30
CA ILE A 174 -0.12 -1.38 -18.80
C ILE A 174 1.21 -1.99 -19.27
N LYS A 175 1.85 -2.82 -18.44
CA LYS A 175 3.02 -3.59 -18.88
C LYS A 175 2.61 -4.50 -20.03
N LYS A 176 3.43 -4.60 -21.08
CA LYS A 176 3.14 -5.45 -22.25
C LYS A 176 2.85 -6.90 -21.87
N SER A 177 3.55 -7.43 -20.87
CA SER A 177 3.32 -8.78 -20.32
C SER A 177 1.88 -9.02 -19.85
N ASN A 178 1.19 -7.97 -19.41
CA ASN A 178 -0.16 -8.04 -18.84
C ASN A 178 -1.21 -7.40 -19.76
N PHE A 179 -0.82 -6.93 -20.95
CA PHE A 179 -1.74 -6.18 -21.81
C PHE A 179 -2.91 -7.04 -22.31
N ALA A 180 -2.70 -8.34 -22.56
CA ALA A 180 -3.79 -9.23 -22.99
C ALA A 180 -4.75 -9.59 -21.85
N THR A 181 -4.27 -9.64 -20.60
CA THR A 181 -5.01 -10.18 -19.44
C THR A 181 -5.46 -9.10 -18.45
N HIS A 182 -5.18 -7.82 -18.73
CA HIS A 182 -5.57 -6.75 -17.82
C HIS A 182 -7.09 -6.57 -17.75
N ASN A 183 -7.57 -6.26 -16.55
CA ASN A 183 -8.95 -5.87 -16.34
C ASN A 183 -9.19 -4.48 -16.97
N CYS A 184 -9.62 -4.49 -18.24
CA CYS A 184 -9.78 -3.31 -19.06
C CYS A 184 -11.12 -2.60 -18.79
N VAL A 185 -11.15 -1.80 -17.73
CA VAL A 185 -12.34 -1.01 -17.36
C VAL A 185 -12.03 0.47 -17.50
N LYS A 186 -12.88 1.18 -18.26
CA LYS A 186 -12.77 2.61 -18.49
C LYS A 186 -12.90 3.39 -17.18
N ILE A 187 -11.95 4.28 -16.93
CA ILE A 187 -12.01 5.18 -15.78
C ILE A 187 -13.20 6.11 -15.98
N SER A 188 -14.10 6.17 -15.01
CA SER A 188 -15.31 6.98 -15.11
C SER A 188 -15.85 7.39 -13.75
N GLY A 189 -16.58 8.50 -13.74
CA GLY A 189 -17.25 9.03 -12.57
C GLY A 189 -16.30 9.60 -11.51
N ASN A 190 -16.85 9.76 -10.31
CA ASN A 190 -16.17 10.37 -9.18
C ASN A 190 -15.92 9.35 -8.08
N CYS A 191 -14.88 9.59 -7.28
CA CYS A 191 -14.55 8.78 -6.13
C CYS A 191 -15.69 8.81 -5.10
N PRO A 192 -16.24 7.66 -4.67
CA PRO A 192 -17.35 7.64 -3.71
C PRO A 192 -16.96 8.12 -2.29
N ILE A 193 -15.68 8.40 -2.05
CA ILE A 193 -15.18 8.88 -0.75
C ILE A 193 -14.88 10.38 -0.78
N CYS A 194 -14.04 10.84 -1.71
CA CYS A 194 -13.66 12.26 -1.77
C CYS A 194 -14.46 13.07 -2.79
N LEU A 195 -15.30 12.42 -3.59
CA LEU A 195 -16.11 13.03 -4.66
C LEU A 195 -15.32 13.66 -5.81
N ASP A 196 -13.99 13.58 -5.78
CA ASP A 196 -13.14 14.02 -6.88
C ASP A 196 -13.19 13.06 -8.08
N GLU A 197 -12.89 13.60 -9.24
CA GLU A 197 -12.82 12.86 -10.50
C GLU A 197 -11.86 11.65 -10.40
N MET A 198 -12.30 10.52 -10.96
CA MET A 198 -11.45 9.35 -11.05
C MET A 198 -10.25 9.60 -11.95
N SER A 199 -9.06 9.36 -11.41
CA SER A 199 -7.81 9.48 -12.14
C SER A 199 -7.14 8.12 -12.27
N GLN A 200 -5.99 8.08 -12.97
CA GLN A 200 -5.22 6.86 -13.18
C GLN A 200 -4.70 6.20 -11.89
N ASN A 201 -4.79 6.88 -10.74
CA ASN A 201 -4.52 6.32 -9.42
C ASN A 201 -5.79 5.72 -8.76
N CYS A 202 -6.71 5.19 -9.57
CA CYS A 202 -7.83 4.39 -9.11
C CYS A 202 -7.50 2.89 -9.14
N GLN A 203 -8.12 2.15 -8.22
CA GLN A 203 -8.20 0.70 -8.28
C GLN A 203 -9.64 0.29 -8.55
N ILE A 204 -9.79 -0.84 -9.23
CA ILE A 204 -11.08 -1.48 -9.46
C ILE A 204 -11.24 -2.54 -8.37
N LEU A 205 -12.26 -2.38 -7.53
CA LEU A 205 -12.60 -3.36 -6.51
C LEU A 205 -13.14 -4.63 -7.17
N HIS A 206 -13.17 -5.74 -6.43
CA HIS A 206 -13.69 -7.01 -6.96
C HIS A 206 -15.12 -6.89 -7.51
N CYS A 207 -15.96 -6.06 -6.89
CA CYS A 207 -17.31 -5.77 -7.35
C CYS A 207 -17.40 -4.89 -8.61
N GLY A 208 -16.28 -4.47 -9.20
CA GLY A 208 -16.22 -3.62 -10.39
C GLY A 208 -16.22 -2.11 -10.12
N HIS A 209 -16.64 -1.68 -8.92
CA HIS A 209 -16.59 -0.27 -8.55
C HIS A 209 -15.17 0.27 -8.45
N GLN A 210 -14.99 1.52 -8.88
CA GLN A 210 -13.72 2.20 -8.88
C GLN A 210 -13.57 3.09 -7.65
N ILE A 211 -12.35 3.22 -7.14
CA ILE A 211 -12.02 4.07 -5.98
C ILE A 211 -10.55 4.49 -6.05
N HIS A 212 -10.20 5.71 -5.62
CA HIS A 212 -8.78 6.06 -5.51
C HIS A 212 -8.07 5.12 -4.53
N VAL A 213 -6.84 4.72 -4.86
CA VAL A 213 -6.03 3.82 -4.03
C VAL A 213 -5.85 4.41 -2.62
N PHE A 214 -5.60 5.72 -2.53
CA PHE A 214 -5.46 6.43 -1.26
C PHE A 214 -6.77 6.42 -0.45
N CYS A 215 -7.89 6.77 -1.08
CA CYS A 215 -9.20 6.76 -0.41
C CYS A 215 -9.57 5.36 0.11
N PHE A 216 -9.34 4.29 -0.66
CA PHE A 216 -9.61 2.94 -0.17
C PHE A 216 -8.69 2.53 0.98
N LYS A 217 -7.41 2.93 0.95
CA LYS A 217 -6.48 2.68 2.04
C LYS A 217 -6.94 3.36 3.34
N ASN A 218 -7.46 4.59 3.24
CA ASN A 218 -7.90 5.38 4.39
C ASN A 218 -9.34 5.11 4.81
N TYR A 219 -10.15 4.44 3.98
CA TYR A 219 -11.52 4.07 4.30
C TYR A 219 -11.63 3.16 5.54
N GLY A 220 -10.56 2.44 5.88
CA GLY A 220 -10.49 1.58 7.07
C GLY A 220 -11.28 0.27 6.97
N LYS A 221 -12.18 0.13 5.98
CA LYS A 221 -12.91 -1.10 5.69
C LYS A 221 -12.43 -1.72 4.38
N LEU A 222 -12.55 -3.04 4.28
CA LEU A 222 -12.21 -3.79 3.07
C LEU A 222 -13.42 -4.01 2.15
N THR A 223 -14.58 -3.46 2.50
CA THR A 223 -15.80 -3.48 1.69
C THR A 223 -15.86 -2.28 0.75
N CYS A 224 -16.61 -2.43 -0.35
CA CYS A 224 -16.92 -1.35 -1.25
C CYS A 224 -17.86 -0.34 -0.55
N PRO A 225 -17.59 0.97 -0.58
CA PRO A 225 -18.50 1.97 0.00
C PRO A 225 -19.82 2.11 -0.76
N ILE A 226 -19.90 1.61 -2.01
CA ILE A 226 -21.10 1.72 -2.85
C ILE A 226 -22.04 0.53 -2.60
N CYS A 227 -21.56 -0.70 -2.82
CA CYS A 227 -22.39 -1.90 -2.74
C CYS A 227 -22.12 -2.78 -1.52
N LEU A 228 -21.18 -2.39 -0.64
CA LEU A 228 -20.82 -3.12 0.59
C LEU A 228 -20.25 -4.54 0.37
N LYS A 229 -20.03 -4.97 -0.88
CA LYS A 229 -19.30 -6.21 -1.23
C LYS A 229 -17.84 -6.14 -0.81
N ILE A 230 -17.22 -7.28 -0.54
CA ILE A 230 -15.78 -7.37 -0.24
C ILE A 230 -14.99 -6.86 -1.46
N GLY A 231 -14.25 -5.77 -1.27
CA GLY A 231 -13.60 -5.04 -2.35
C GLY A 231 -12.26 -5.63 -2.81
N ILE A 232 -11.61 -6.45 -1.99
CA ILE A 232 -10.33 -7.11 -2.30
C ILE A 232 -10.53 -8.36 -3.19
N CYS A 233 -9.55 -8.69 -4.03
CA CYS A 233 -9.61 -9.79 -4.99
C CYS A 233 -8.42 -10.77 -4.85
N GLY A 234 -8.50 -11.89 -5.57
CA GLY A 234 -7.44 -12.91 -5.66
C GLY A 234 -7.03 -13.50 -4.31
N GLU A 235 -5.74 -13.81 -4.18
CA GLU A 235 -5.15 -14.41 -2.98
C GLU A 235 -5.41 -13.57 -1.72
N ARG A 236 -5.41 -12.23 -1.83
CA ARG A 236 -5.69 -11.34 -0.69
C ARG A 236 -7.10 -11.52 -0.14
N ARG A 237 -8.09 -11.75 -1.01
CA ARG A 237 -9.48 -12.03 -0.60
C ARG A 237 -9.56 -13.34 0.15
N GLU A 238 -8.89 -14.37 -0.36
CA GLU A 238 -8.89 -15.70 0.26
C GLU A 238 -8.24 -15.67 1.65
N LYS A 239 -7.07 -15.03 1.77
CA LYS A 239 -6.42 -14.79 3.06
C LYS A 239 -7.32 -14.08 4.06
N TRP A 240 -8.07 -13.07 3.59
CA TRP A 240 -8.98 -12.34 4.47
C TRP A 240 -10.15 -13.22 4.95
N LYS A 241 -10.74 -14.04 4.06
CA LYS A 241 -11.84 -14.95 4.43
C LYS A 241 -11.39 -15.93 5.51
N LEU A 242 -10.26 -16.61 5.31
CA LEU A 242 -9.68 -17.53 6.28
C LEU A 242 -9.39 -16.85 7.62
N LYS A 243 -8.87 -15.62 7.60
CA LYS A 243 -8.65 -14.83 8.81
C LYS A 243 -9.96 -14.50 9.56
N GLN A 244 -11.05 -14.25 8.85
CA GLN A 244 -12.36 -14.02 9.49
C GLN A 244 -12.91 -15.30 10.13
N ILE A 245 -12.80 -16.44 9.45
CA ILE A 245 -13.19 -17.76 9.96
C ILE A 245 -12.44 -18.04 11.27
N ARG A 246 -11.11 -17.94 11.26
CA ARG A 246 -10.28 -18.17 12.44
C ARG A 246 -10.64 -17.24 13.60
N LYS A 247 -10.82 -15.94 13.34
CA LYS A 247 -11.20 -14.97 14.38
C LYS A 247 -12.51 -15.33 15.09
N ARG A 248 -13.43 -15.95 14.36
CA ARG A 248 -14.80 -16.23 14.78
C ARG A 248 -15.00 -17.65 15.29
N GLN A 249 -14.02 -18.54 15.08
CA GLN A 249 -14.05 -19.93 15.52
C GLN A 249 -14.00 -20.09 17.05
N PHE A 250 -13.54 -19.06 17.77
CA PHE A 250 -13.28 -19.13 19.21
C PHE A 250 -14.37 -18.51 20.10
N PHE A 251 -15.42 -17.88 19.55
CA PHE A 251 -16.40 -17.14 20.37
C PHE A 251 -17.83 -17.19 19.82
N MET A 252 -18.65 -18.12 20.30
CA MET A 252 -20.10 -18.14 20.00
C MET A 252 -20.89 -18.04 21.30
N PHE A 253 -21.24 -16.81 21.68
CA PHE A 253 -22.19 -16.56 22.77
C PHE A 253 -23.52 -16.13 22.17
N LYS A 254 -24.61 -16.70 22.66
CA LYS A 254 -26.01 -16.43 22.25
C LYS A 254 -26.24 -16.60 20.75
N MET A 255 -26.70 -17.80 20.41
CA MET A 255 -27.11 -18.17 19.06
C MET A 255 -28.60 -17.88 18.88
N GLN A 256 -28.97 -17.19 17.80
CA GLN A 256 -30.36 -16.99 17.44
C GLN A 256 -30.58 -17.25 15.95
N ASN A 257 -31.60 -18.03 15.63
CA ASN A 257 -32.00 -18.26 14.25
C ASN A 257 -32.52 -16.97 13.65
N CYS A 258 -32.09 -16.65 12.44
CA CYS A 258 -32.44 -15.41 11.77
C CYS A 258 -32.60 -15.62 10.27
N LYS A 259 -33.33 -14.71 9.63
CA LYS A 259 -33.30 -14.53 8.18
C LYS A 259 -32.20 -13.54 7.84
N ALA A 260 -31.31 -13.90 6.93
CA ALA A 260 -30.16 -13.11 6.55
C ALA A 260 -30.04 -12.92 5.03
N LEU A 261 -29.49 -11.78 4.62
CA LEU A 261 -29.11 -11.48 3.23
C LEU A 261 -27.59 -11.49 3.13
N CYS A 262 -27.04 -12.34 2.26
CA CYS A 262 -25.61 -12.29 1.94
C CYS A 262 -25.33 -11.15 0.97
N ARG A 263 -24.45 -10.22 1.33
CA ARG A 263 -24.10 -9.09 0.45
C ARG A 263 -23.26 -9.50 -0.76
N GLU A 264 -22.61 -10.68 -0.72
CA GLU A 264 -21.77 -11.14 -1.83
C GLU A 264 -22.60 -11.75 -2.96
N CYS A 265 -23.44 -12.75 -2.64
CA CYS A 265 -24.30 -13.43 -3.63
C CYS A 265 -25.72 -12.87 -3.71
N GLU A 266 -26.08 -11.91 -2.85
CA GLU A 266 -27.39 -11.24 -2.84
C GLU A 266 -28.57 -12.19 -2.58
N ARG A 267 -28.30 -13.38 -2.05
CA ARG A 267 -29.34 -14.36 -1.69
C ARG A 267 -29.73 -14.22 -0.23
N GLU A 268 -31.03 -14.29 0.01
CA GLU A 268 -31.59 -14.50 1.33
C GLU A 268 -31.48 -15.97 1.73
N PHE A 269 -31.25 -16.23 3.01
CA PHE A 269 -31.16 -17.57 3.58
C PHE A 269 -31.49 -17.53 5.07
N TYR A 270 -31.89 -18.66 5.64
CA TYR A 270 -32.01 -18.80 7.09
C TYR A 270 -30.69 -19.28 7.69
N GLY A 271 -30.21 -18.56 8.70
CA GLY A 271 -28.90 -18.77 9.30
C GLY A 271 -28.94 -18.59 10.81
N VAL A 272 -27.80 -18.81 11.45
CA VAL A 272 -27.65 -18.57 12.88
C VAL A 272 -26.82 -17.31 13.09
N PHE A 273 -27.38 -16.34 13.79
CA PHE A 273 -26.69 -15.14 14.22
C PHE A 273 -25.98 -15.39 15.55
N SER A 274 -24.73 -14.95 15.64
CA SER A 274 -23.97 -14.81 16.88
C SER A 274 -23.57 -13.36 17.06
N SER A 275 -23.70 -12.82 18.27
CA SER A 275 -23.34 -11.42 18.54
C SER A 275 -21.86 -11.12 18.22
N ASN A 276 -20.97 -12.11 18.37
CA ASN A 276 -19.54 -11.95 18.14
C ASN A 276 -19.12 -12.33 16.72
N CYS A 277 -19.89 -13.20 16.06
CA CYS A 277 -19.52 -13.78 14.76
C CYS A 277 -20.42 -13.36 13.60
N GLY A 278 -21.49 -12.61 13.83
CA GLY A 278 -22.46 -12.28 12.79
C GLY A 278 -23.13 -13.53 12.19
N VAL A 279 -23.53 -13.45 10.93
CA VAL A 279 -24.15 -14.57 10.19
C VAL A 279 -23.19 -15.08 9.12
N TRP A 280 -23.05 -16.41 9.02
CA TRP A 280 -22.25 -17.09 8.02
C TRP A 280 -23.07 -17.45 6.78
N CYS A 281 -22.51 -17.24 5.59
CA CYS A 281 -23.06 -17.74 4.34
C CYS A 281 -22.18 -18.88 3.79
N ALA A 282 -22.68 -20.11 3.79
CA ALA A 282 -21.97 -21.28 3.26
C ALA A 282 -21.58 -21.15 1.79
N ASN A 283 -22.44 -20.57 0.95
CA ASN A 283 -22.16 -20.43 -0.48
C ASN A 283 -20.98 -19.51 -0.79
N CYS A 284 -20.89 -18.38 -0.10
CA CYS A 284 -19.81 -17.42 -0.31
C CYS A 284 -18.61 -17.64 0.62
N GLN A 285 -18.78 -18.54 1.61
CA GLN A 285 -17.83 -18.81 2.67
C GLN A 285 -17.33 -17.50 3.33
N CYS A 286 -18.27 -16.67 3.77
CA CYS A 286 -17.95 -15.38 4.38
C CYS A 286 -19.02 -14.94 5.37
N PHE A 287 -18.68 -13.91 6.15
CA PHE A 287 -19.57 -13.28 7.13
C PHE A 287 -20.08 -11.91 6.66
N ASN A 288 -20.03 -11.61 5.36
CA ASN A 288 -20.55 -10.34 4.83
C ASN A 288 -22.07 -10.43 4.62
N CYS A 289 -22.78 -10.61 5.73
CA CYS A 289 -24.22 -10.86 5.77
C CYS A 289 -24.92 -9.83 6.65
N GLN A 290 -26.16 -9.50 6.33
CA GLN A 290 -27.04 -8.64 7.11
C GLN A 290 -28.22 -9.47 7.63
N VAL A 291 -28.57 -9.33 8.90
CA VAL A 291 -29.84 -9.86 9.43
C VAL A 291 -30.97 -8.97 8.90
N VAL A 292 -31.97 -9.60 8.27
CA VAL A 292 -33.12 -8.92 7.65
C VAL A 292 -34.45 -9.30 8.31
N GLY A 293 -34.45 -10.26 9.23
CA GLY A 293 -35.61 -10.61 10.04
C GLY A 293 -35.34 -11.83 10.93
N ASP A 294 -36.37 -12.25 11.65
CA ASP A 294 -36.34 -13.47 12.45
C ASP A 294 -36.59 -14.71 11.58
N ALA A 295 -36.04 -15.85 12.00
CA ALA A 295 -36.40 -17.13 11.39
C ALA A 295 -37.82 -17.51 11.82
N LYS A 296 -38.61 -18.07 10.89
CA LYS A 296 -39.93 -18.64 11.20
C LYS A 296 -39.77 -20.07 11.71
N ASP A 297 -40.72 -20.53 12.52
CA ASP A 297 -40.74 -21.91 13.00
C ASP A 297 -40.80 -22.90 11.83
N GLY A 298 -39.91 -23.91 11.85
CA GLY A 298 -39.85 -24.98 10.84
C GLY A 298 -38.97 -24.71 9.62
N GLU A 299 -38.35 -23.53 9.51
CA GLU A 299 -37.46 -23.20 8.38
C GLU A 299 -36.10 -23.93 8.50
N ALA A 300 -35.62 -24.49 7.38
CA ALA A 300 -34.34 -25.16 7.32
C ALA A 300 -33.19 -24.14 7.38
N ILE A 301 -32.22 -24.37 8.28
CA ILE A 301 -31.04 -23.51 8.40
C ILE A 301 -30.05 -23.86 7.28
N GLU A 302 -30.01 -23.01 6.25
CA GLU A 302 -29.12 -23.14 5.08
C GLU A 302 -27.75 -22.50 5.28
N GLY A 303 -27.60 -21.63 6.28
CA GLY A 303 -26.37 -20.88 6.54
C GLY A 303 -25.14 -21.78 6.69
N GLY A 304 -25.32 -23.04 7.09
CA GLY A 304 -24.26 -24.02 7.35
C GLY A 304 -23.43 -23.69 8.58
N ASP A 305 -22.55 -24.62 8.98
CA ASP A 305 -21.62 -24.41 10.08
C ASP A 305 -20.24 -24.03 9.54
N PHE A 306 -19.79 -22.80 9.78
CA PHE A 306 -18.47 -22.36 9.31
C PHE A 306 -17.30 -23.16 9.92
N ARG A 307 -17.54 -23.89 11.03
CA ARG A 307 -16.55 -24.81 11.63
C ARG A 307 -16.30 -26.05 10.77
N SER A 308 -17.19 -26.38 9.83
CA SER A 308 -17.00 -27.48 8.90
C SER A 308 -15.98 -27.16 7.79
N VAL A 309 -15.54 -25.90 7.69
CA VAL A 309 -14.41 -25.50 6.82
C VAL A 309 -13.12 -26.08 7.42
N SER A 310 -12.43 -26.95 6.69
CA SER A 310 -11.37 -27.78 7.27
C SER A 310 -10.26 -26.96 7.95
N LEU A 311 -9.90 -27.38 9.16
CA LEU A 311 -8.80 -26.80 9.92
C LEU A 311 -7.47 -27.03 9.19
N ASP A 312 -7.30 -28.07 8.39
CA ASP A 312 -6.07 -28.29 7.61
C ASP A 312 -5.86 -27.21 6.54
N SER A 313 -6.93 -26.72 5.88
CA SER A 313 -6.85 -25.58 4.95
C SER A 313 -6.53 -24.26 5.66
N VAL A 314 -6.96 -24.13 6.92
CA VAL A 314 -6.68 -22.96 7.77
C VAL A 314 -5.28 -23.05 8.39
N ASN A 315 -4.82 -24.24 8.77
CA ASN A 315 -3.58 -24.51 9.50
C ASN A 315 -2.36 -24.60 8.57
N THR A 316 -2.45 -25.26 7.40
CA THR A 316 -1.34 -25.28 6.41
C THR A 316 -0.96 -23.88 5.91
N PHE A 317 -1.86 -22.90 6.01
CA PHE A 317 -1.62 -21.51 5.67
C PHE A 317 -0.90 -20.72 6.79
N ILE A 318 -1.04 -21.16 8.05
CA ILE A 318 -0.62 -20.43 9.25
C ILE A 318 0.82 -20.76 9.65
N ASP A 319 1.25 -22.01 9.49
CA ASP A 319 2.62 -22.44 9.81
C ASP A 319 3.71 -21.75 8.98
N ARG A 320 3.34 -21.10 7.87
CA ARG A 320 4.27 -20.36 7.01
C ARG A 320 4.31 -18.84 7.24
N ASN A 321 3.32 -18.24 7.92
CA ASN A 321 3.12 -16.78 7.86
C ASN A 321 2.77 -16.08 9.19
N PHE A 322 2.58 -16.79 10.31
CA PHE A 322 2.22 -16.15 11.59
C PHE A 322 3.25 -16.45 12.69
N THR A 323 3.61 -15.42 13.44
CA THR A 323 4.49 -15.56 14.61
C THR A 323 3.67 -15.79 15.89
N PRO A 324 4.19 -16.50 16.91
CA PRO A 324 3.52 -16.68 18.21
C PRO A 324 3.06 -15.36 18.87
N LYS A 325 3.77 -14.27 18.58
CA LYS A 325 3.49 -12.92 19.09
C LYS A 325 2.20 -12.31 18.50
N GLU A 326 1.84 -12.65 17.27
CA GLU A 326 0.61 -12.20 16.62
C GLU A 326 -0.62 -12.98 17.11
N SER A 327 -0.41 -14.24 17.50
CA SER A 327 -1.43 -15.05 18.18
C SER A 327 -1.73 -14.49 19.57
N TYR A 328 -0.70 -14.09 20.33
CA TYR A 328 -0.85 -13.51 21.68
C TYR A 328 -1.57 -12.15 21.67
N LYS A 329 -1.25 -11.26 20.73
CA LYS A 329 -1.94 -9.95 20.60
C LYS A 329 -3.44 -10.07 20.30
N MET A 330 -3.88 -11.15 19.67
CA MET A 330 -5.30 -11.39 19.42
C MET A 330 -6.06 -11.82 20.68
N ILE A 331 -5.35 -12.30 21.70
CA ILE A 331 -5.89 -12.66 23.02
C ILE A 331 -6.04 -11.39 23.87
N GLU A 332 -5.04 -10.50 23.88
CA GLU A 332 -5.07 -9.23 24.63
C GLU A 332 -6.14 -8.23 24.16
N MET A 333 -6.54 -8.27 22.88
CA MET A 333 -7.57 -7.35 22.34
C MET A 333 -9.00 -7.67 22.82
N ASN A 334 -9.21 -8.74 23.57
CA ASN A 334 -10.51 -9.18 24.05
C ASN A 334 -10.63 -8.90 25.56
N ASN A 335 -11.16 -7.73 25.93
CA ASN A 335 -11.52 -7.41 27.32
C ASN A 335 -12.53 -8.42 27.87
N PHE A 336 -12.05 -9.51 28.49
CA PHE A 336 -12.85 -10.54 29.14
C PHE A 336 -13.62 -9.95 30.31
N ARG A 337 -14.91 -10.30 30.44
CA ARG A 337 -15.81 -9.65 31.41
C ARG A 337 -15.99 -10.45 32.70
N ASN A 338 -15.63 -11.73 32.73
CA ASN A 338 -15.71 -12.54 33.95
C ASN A 338 -14.74 -13.74 33.95
N GLU A 339 -14.60 -14.34 35.14
CA GLU A 339 -13.65 -15.40 35.46
C GLU A 339 -14.00 -16.77 34.83
N ALA A 340 -15.29 -17.02 34.55
CA ALA A 340 -15.73 -18.23 33.86
C ALA A 340 -15.29 -18.26 32.39
N GLU A 341 -15.34 -17.11 31.70
CA GLU A 341 -14.83 -16.94 30.32
C GLU A 341 -13.31 -17.16 30.24
N LEU A 342 -12.59 -16.82 31.31
CA LEU A 342 -11.15 -17.06 31.45
C LEU A 342 -10.84 -18.54 31.69
N LEU A 343 -11.67 -19.25 32.45
CA LEU A 343 -11.44 -20.65 32.83
C LEU A 343 -11.67 -21.63 31.66
N GLU A 344 -12.72 -21.42 30.85
CA GLU A 344 -12.95 -22.21 29.63
C GLU A 344 -11.83 -22.00 28.60
N MET A 345 -11.35 -20.76 28.46
CA MET A 345 -10.21 -20.45 27.59
C MET A 345 -8.91 -21.09 28.10
N ALA A 346 -8.67 -21.07 29.42
CA ALA A 346 -7.47 -21.65 30.03
C ALA A 346 -7.40 -23.18 29.88
N GLN A 347 -8.53 -23.87 30.00
CA GLN A 347 -8.61 -25.32 29.78
C GLN A 347 -8.27 -25.68 28.33
N PHE A 348 -8.75 -24.91 27.35
CA PHE A 348 -8.47 -25.15 25.93
C PHE A 348 -7.06 -24.68 25.49
N LEU A 349 -6.54 -23.60 26.09
CA LEU A 349 -5.14 -23.18 25.90
C LEU A 349 -4.16 -24.23 26.40
N ASN A 350 -4.52 -24.98 27.45
CA ASN A 350 -3.70 -26.09 27.92
C ASN A 350 -3.61 -27.20 26.86
N GLU A 351 -4.71 -27.57 26.21
CA GLU A 351 -4.68 -28.53 25.10
C GLU A 351 -3.88 -28.00 23.89
N TYR A 352 -4.00 -26.71 23.58
CA TYR A 352 -3.24 -26.06 22.51
C TYR A 352 -1.73 -25.96 22.80
N MET A 353 -1.36 -25.67 24.06
CA MET A 353 0.01 -25.68 24.53
C MET A 353 0.57 -27.10 24.54
N ILE A 354 -0.22 -28.12 24.88
CA ILE A 354 0.15 -29.53 24.77
C ILE A 354 0.42 -29.91 23.30
N ILE A 355 -0.40 -29.44 22.34
CA ILE A 355 -0.17 -29.67 20.90
C ILE A 355 1.12 -28.97 20.42
N LEU A 356 1.38 -27.73 20.86
CA LEU A 356 2.61 -27.00 20.52
C LEU A 356 3.86 -27.61 21.18
N MET A 357 3.74 -28.11 22.41
CA MET A 357 4.81 -28.83 23.12
C MET A 357 5.11 -30.19 22.47
N ASN A 358 4.08 -30.90 21.99
CA ASN A 358 4.23 -32.17 21.27
C ASN A 358 4.85 -32.01 19.86
N GLN A 359 4.86 -30.79 19.30
CA GLN A 359 5.53 -30.47 18.02
C GLN A 359 6.98 -29.97 18.18
N GLY A 360 7.60 -30.14 19.34
CA GLY A 360 9.06 -30.07 19.49
C GLY A 360 9.69 -28.68 19.35
N LYS A 361 8.94 -27.60 19.52
CA LYS A 361 9.50 -26.25 19.69
C LYS A 361 9.29 -25.79 21.12
N ALA A 362 10.25 -26.15 21.98
CA ALA A 362 10.40 -25.55 23.30
C ALA A 362 10.51 -24.03 23.12
N ILE A 363 9.48 -23.30 23.58
CA ILE A 363 9.52 -21.85 23.70
C ILE A 363 10.35 -21.56 24.96
N LYS A 364 11.52 -20.95 24.77
CA LYS A 364 12.32 -20.33 25.85
C LYS A 364 11.76 -18.97 26.20
#